data_AF-A0A354J7V8-F1
#
_entry.id   AF-A0A354J7V8-F1
#
_cell.length_a   1.000
_cell.length_b   1.000
_cell.length_c   1.000
_cell.angle_alpha   90.00
_cell.angle_beta   90.00
_cell.angle_gamma   90.00
#
_symmetry.space_group_name_H-M   'P 1'
#
loop_
_entity.id
_entity.type
_entity.pdbx_description
1 polymer ?
#
loop_
_entity_poly.entity_id
_entity_poly.type
_entity_poly.pdbx_seq_one_letter_code
_entity_poly.pdbx_strand_id
1 'polypeptide(L)'
;MDIVSETKAEYRLRQWTKIIQDCQASDLTVIAWCSQHNVGIKSYYYWLRKIRLKACQSIECKAPAIKQEIVPLQVNPKQCLSSVHSAVTIHLGPASIDIAEGTSQETIETVLRSLQSIC
;
A
#
# COMPACT_ATOMS: atom_id res chain seq x y z
N MET A 1 -37.41 5.38 23.09
CA MET A 1 -36.16 5.43 23.90
C MET A 1 -36.17 6.73 24.67
N ASP A 2 -35.83 6.71 25.96
CA ASP A 2 -35.85 7.92 26.78
C ASP A 2 -34.66 8.83 26.44
N ILE A 3 -34.91 10.12 26.26
CA ILE A 3 -33.87 11.14 25.95
C ILE A 3 -32.73 11.10 26.98
N VAL A 4 -33.04 10.82 28.24
CA VAL A 4 -32.06 10.68 29.33
C VAL A 4 -31.13 9.48 29.12
N SER A 5 -31.63 8.39 28.53
CA SER A 5 -30.82 7.19 28.26
C SER A 5 -29.84 7.42 27.11
N GLU A 6 -30.28 8.12 26.08
CA GLU A 6 -29.49 8.46 24.89
C GLU A 6 -28.38 9.47 25.23
N THR A 7 -28.74 10.56 25.91
CA THR A 7 -27.76 11.56 26.39
C THR A 7 -26.68 10.95 27.29
N LYS A 8 -27.04 10.03 28.19
CA LYS A 8 -26.07 9.28 29.02
C LYS A 8 -25.16 8.37 28.19
N ALA A 9 -25.68 7.78 27.11
CA ALA A 9 -24.90 6.93 26.23
C ALA A 9 -23.87 7.76 25.44
N GLU A 10 -24.28 8.91 24.91
CA GLU A 10 -23.40 9.85 24.22
C GLU A 10 -22.33 10.43 25.13
N TYR A 11 -22.70 10.83 26.35
CA TYR A 11 -21.74 11.34 27.32
C TYR A 11 -20.63 10.32 27.60
N ARG A 12 -21.02 9.06 27.87
CA ARG A 12 -20.04 7.98 28.08
C ARG A 12 -19.18 7.73 26.86
N LEU A 13 -19.75 7.78 25.65
CA LEU A 13 -18.98 7.63 24.41
C LEU A 13 -17.90 8.71 24.30
N ARG A 14 -18.26 9.98 24.53
CA ARG A 14 -17.31 11.11 24.49
C ARG A 14 -16.21 10.99 25.55
N GLN A 15 -16.54 10.55 26.75
CA GLN A 15 -15.54 10.31 27.81
C GLN A 15 -14.53 9.24 27.39
N TRP A 16 -15.00 8.11 26.87
CA TRP A 16 -14.12 7.03 26.42
C TRP A 16 -13.31 7.39 25.18
N THR A 17 -13.82 8.28 24.30
CA THR A 17 -13.02 8.81 23.19
C THR A 17 -11.78 9.54 23.69
N LYS A 18 -11.92 10.39 24.73
CA LYS A 18 -10.77 11.11 25.32
C LYS A 18 -9.75 10.15 25.92
N ILE A 19 -10.21 9.19 26.74
CA ILE A 19 -9.36 8.15 27.34
C ILE A 19 -8.54 7.41 26.28
N ILE A 20 -9.16 7.04 25.16
CA ILE A 20 -8.46 6.33 24.08
C ILE A 20 -7.46 7.24 23.35
N GLN A 21 -7.80 8.50 23.13
CA GLN A 21 -6.88 9.48 22.53
C GLN A 21 -5.66 9.71 23.42
N ASP A 22 -5.86 9.87 24.73
CA ASP A 22 -4.77 10.03 25.70
C ASP A 22 -3.86 8.79 25.73
N CYS A 23 -4.46 7.59 25.71
CA CYS A 23 -3.70 6.34 25.62
C CYS A 23 -2.87 6.27 24.33
N GLN A 24 -3.43 6.68 23.19
CA GLN A 24 -2.74 6.68 21.90
C GLN A 24 -1.62 7.72 21.82
N ALA A 25 -1.75 8.84 22.53
CA ALA A 25 -0.75 9.89 22.60
C ALA A 25 0.39 9.59 23.59
N SER A 26 0.23 8.60 24.47
CA SER A 26 1.19 8.28 25.53
C SER A 26 2.42 7.47 25.11
N ASP A 27 2.45 6.94 23.88
CA ASP A 27 3.46 5.99 23.37
C ASP A 27 3.65 4.70 24.21
N LEU A 28 2.82 4.50 25.25
CA LEU A 28 2.81 3.30 26.06
C LEU A 28 1.97 2.20 25.41
N THR A 29 2.25 0.95 25.78
CA THR A 29 1.33 -0.14 25.47
C THR A 29 0.00 0.07 26.19
N VAL A 30 -1.11 -0.33 25.56
CA VAL A 30 -2.46 -0.22 26.14
C VAL A 30 -2.54 -0.84 27.53
N ILE A 31 -1.84 -1.97 27.76
CA ILE A 31 -1.83 -2.66 29.05
C ILE A 31 -1.15 -1.81 30.12
N ALA A 32 0.02 -1.24 29.81
CA ALA A 32 0.76 -0.39 30.74
C ALA A 32 -0.02 0.89 31.06
N TRP A 33 -0.58 1.54 30.04
CA TRP A 33 -1.39 2.75 30.23
C TRP A 33 -2.65 2.47 31.05
N CYS A 34 -3.37 1.38 30.74
CA CYS A 34 -4.56 0.97 31.50
C CYS A 34 -4.23 0.71 32.98
N SER A 35 -3.09 0.09 33.27
CA SER A 35 -2.63 -0.15 34.64
C SER A 35 -2.35 1.17 35.39
N GLN A 36 -1.64 2.10 34.75
CA GLN A 36 -1.28 3.40 35.35
C GLN A 36 -2.50 4.31 35.60
N HIS A 37 -3.47 4.28 34.70
CA HIS A 37 -4.66 5.14 34.75
C HIS A 37 -5.87 4.47 35.42
N ASN A 38 -5.69 3.30 36.03
CA ASN A 38 -6.74 2.51 36.68
C ASN A 38 -7.95 2.23 35.75
N VAL A 39 -7.65 1.97 34.48
CA VAL A 39 -8.63 1.63 33.45
C VAL A 39 -8.63 0.13 33.24
N GLY A 40 -9.81 -0.49 33.33
CA GLY A 40 -9.95 -1.92 33.06
C GLY A 40 -9.67 -2.25 31.58
N ILE A 41 -8.70 -3.13 31.31
CA ILE A 41 -8.31 -3.53 29.95
C ILE A 41 -9.50 -4.05 29.12
N LYS A 42 -10.38 -4.86 29.73
CA LYS A 42 -11.60 -5.36 29.06
C LYS A 42 -12.53 -4.22 28.67
N SER A 43 -12.72 -3.24 29.56
CA SER A 43 -13.53 -2.05 29.29
C SER A 43 -12.92 -1.20 28.20
N TYR A 44 -11.60 -1.02 28.20
CA TYR A 44 -10.89 -0.30 27.14
C TYR A 44 -11.20 -0.89 25.76
N TYR A 45 -10.98 -2.19 25.55
CA TYR A 45 -11.26 -2.82 24.26
C TYR A 45 -12.74 -2.85 23.90
N TYR A 46 -13.63 -3.00 24.89
CA TYR A 46 -15.07 -2.88 24.69
C TYR A 46 -15.45 -1.51 24.13
N TRP A 47 -14.96 -0.42 24.73
CA TRP A 47 -15.26 0.93 24.29
C TRP A 47 -14.56 1.30 22.98
N LEU A 48 -13.33 0.84 22.77
CA LEU A 48 -12.63 0.99 21.50
C LEU A 48 -13.41 0.37 20.34
N ARG A 49 -13.93 -0.85 20.52
CA ARG A 49 -14.79 -1.50 19.52
C ARG A 49 -16.05 -0.68 19.25
N LYS A 50 -16.70 -0.19 20.31
CA LYS A 50 -17.95 0.59 20.20
C LYS A 50 -17.74 1.93 19.48
N ILE A 51 -16.63 2.61 19.74
CA ILE A 51 -16.24 3.86 19.07
C ILE A 51 -15.96 3.61 17.59
N ARG A 52 -15.19 2.57 17.24
CA ARG A 52 -14.91 2.20 15.85
C ARG A 52 -16.20 1.88 15.08
N LEU A 53 -17.10 1.10 15.68
CA LEU A 53 -18.39 0.77 15.04
C LEU A 53 -19.21 2.04 14.74
N LYS A 54 -19.29 2.97 15.69
CA LYS A 54 -20.00 4.24 15.50
C LYS A 54 -19.37 5.09 14.39
N ALA A 55 -18.04 5.11 14.29
CA ALA A 55 -17.35 5.79 13.21
C ALA A 55 -17.66 5.15 11.84
N CYS A 56 -17.59 3.82 11.73
CA CYS A 56 -17.93 3.08 10.50
C CYS A 56 -19.38 3.36 10.05
N GLN A 57 -20.35 3.27 10.96
CA GLN A 57 -21.75 3.56 10.66
C GLN A 57 -21.97 5.00 10.17
N SER A 58 -21.19 5.97 10.69
CA SER A 58 -21.27 7.36 10.25
C SER A 58 -20.69 7.59 8.85
N ILE A 59 -19.76 6.73 8.40
CA ILE A 59 -19.12 6.80 7.08
C ILE A 59 -20.04 6.18 6.02
N GLU A 60 -20.70 5.08 6.34
CA GLU A 60 -21.68 4.42 5.45
C GLU A 60 -22.87 5.35 5.09
N CYS A 61 -23.22 6.30 5.96
CA CYS A 61 -24.23 7.33 5.65
C CYS A 61 -23.70 8.51 4.81
N LYS A 62 -22.38 8.62 4.56
CA LYS A 62 -21.76 9.78 3.89
C LYS A 62 -21.08 9.45 2.58
N ALA A 63 -20.71 8.20 2.33
CA ALA A 63 -20.21 7.78 1.04
C ALA A 63 -21.37 7.30 0.16
N PRO A 64 -21.59 7.85 -1.05
CA PRO A 64 -22.31 7.07 -2.05
C PRO A 64 -21.57 5.73 -2.16
N ALA A 65 -22.31 4.63 -2.22
CA ALA A 65 -21.74 3.31 -2.44
C ALA A 65 -21.07 3.28 -3.82
N ILE A 66 -19.86 3.83 -3.91
CA ILE A 66 -18.97 3.61 -5.04
C ILE A 66 -18.62 2.13 -4.92
N LYS A 67 -19.35 1.32 -5.68
CA LYS A 67 -19.00 -0.09 -5.89
C LYS A 67 -17.57 -0.07 -6.43
N GLN A 68 -16.61 -0.31 -5.55
CA GLN A 68 -15.22 -0.53 -5.95
C GLN A 68 -15.21 -1.89 -6.62
N GLU A 69 -15.49 -1.90 -7.92
CA GLU A 69 -15.33 -3.06 -8.76
C GLU A 69 -13.84 -3.41 -8.74
N ILE A 70 -13.51 -4.54 -8.12
CA ILE A 70 -12.16 -5.09 -8.13
C ILE A 70 -11.93 -5.58 -9.55
N VAL A 71 -11.41 -4.70 -10.41
CA VAL A 71 -11.00 -5.08 -11.77
C VAL A 71 -9.73 -5.90 -11.64
N PRO A 72 -9.66 -7.12 -12.22
CA PRO A 72 -8.41 -7.85 -12.33
C PRO A 72 -7.43 -6.98 -13.12
N LEU A 73 -6.39 -6.50 -12.45
CA LEU A 73 -5.24 -5.94 -13.16
C LEU A 73 -4.66 -7.08 -14.00
N GLN A 74 -4.73 -6.94 -15.32
CA GLN A 74 -3.95 -7.79 -16.20
C GLN A 74 -2.49 -7.44 -15.96
N VAL A 75 -1.88 -8.13 -15.00
CA VAL A 75 -0.44 -8.14 -14.83
C VAL A 75 0.09 -8.91 -16.02
N ASN A 76 0.36 -8.20 -17.10
CA ASN A 76 1.15 -8.75 -18.19
C ASN A 76 2.52 -9.07 -17.59
N PRO A 77 2.94 -10.34 -17.46
CA PRO A 77 4.21 -10.68 -16.85
C PRO A 77 5.33 -10.47 -17.88
N LYS A 78 5.44 -9.26 -18.44
CA LYS A 78 6.51 -8.85 -19.35
C LYS A 78 6.69 -7.33 -19.29
N GLN A 79 7.24 -6.87 -18.18
CA GLN A 79 8.11 -5.69 -18.18
C GLN A 79 8.96 -5.77 -16.91
N CYS A 80 9.89 -6.72 -16.91
CA CYS A 80 11.17 -6.43 -16.29
C CYS A 80 11.68 -5.18 -17.03
N LEU A 81 11.80 -4.07 -16.32
CA LEU A 81 12.64 -2.95 -16.73
C LEU A 81 14.11 -3.44 -16.66
N SER A 82 14.49 -4.37 -17.54
CA SER A 82 15.86 -4.38 -18.01
C SER A 82 15.91 -3.27 -19.03
N SER A 83 16.29 -2.08 -18.60
CA SER A 83 16.92 -1.14 -19.52
C SER A 83 18.07 -1.90 -20.17
N VAL A 84 17.85 -2.43 -21.37
CA VAL A 84 18.93 -3.01 -22.18
C VAL A 84 19.78 -1.82 -22.56
N HIS A 85 20.71 -1.45 -21.69
CA HIS A 85 21.77 -0.52 -22.01
C HIS A 85 22.68 -1.27 -22.97
N SER A 86 22.60 -0.92 -24.26
CA SER A 86 23.59 -1.37 -25.23
C SER A 86 24.95 -0.88 -24.74
N ALA A 87 25.88 -1.82 -24.55
CA ALA A 87 27.24 -1.47 -24.17
C ALA A 87 28.00 -0.85 -25.35
N VAL A 88 27.66 -1.28 -26.58
CA VAL A 88 28.27 -0.79 -27.81
C VAL A 88 27.20 -0.72 -28.91
N THR A 89 27.15 0.40 -29.63
CA THR A 89 26.35 0.56 -30.86
C THR A 89 27.30 0.80 -32.04
N ILE A 90 27.15 0.00 -33.10
CA ILE A 90 27.96 0.09 -34.33
C ILE A 90 27.06 0.57 -35.48
N HIS A 91 27.51 1.59 -36.20
CA HIS A 91 26.83 2.08 -37.40
C HIS A 91 27.59 1.64 -38.67
N LEU A 92 26.90 0.92 -39.55
CA LEU A 92 27.39 0.51 -40.88
C LEU A 92 26.42 1.02 -41.94
N GLY A 93 26.72 2.20 -42.51
CA GLY A 93 25.82 2.85 -43.47
C GLY A 93 24.44 3.14 -42.86
N PRO A 94 23.32 2.70 -43.47
CA PRO A 94 21.99 2.87 -42.90
C PRO A 94 21.65 1.87 -41.78
N ALA A 95 22.50 0.86 -41.54
CA ALA A 95 22.26 -0.15 -40.52
C ALA A 95 22.92 0.23 -39.18
N SER A 96 22.21 -0.02 -38.09
CA SER A 96 22.72 0.11 -36.72
C SER A 96 22.62 -1.22 -36.00
N ILE A 97 23.69 -1.61 -35.30
CA ILE A 97 23.77 -2.84 -34.53
C ILE A 97 24.00 -2.47 -33.08
N ASP A 98 23.11 -2.92 -32.21
CA ASP A 98 23.18 -2.72 -30.77
C ASP A 98 23.64 -4.01 -30.09
N ILE A 99 24.77 -3.93 -29.38
CA ILE A 99 25.36 -5.05 -28.65
C ILE A 99 25.09 -4.84 -27.16
N ALA A 100 24.30 -5.76 -26.59
CA ALA A 100 24.04 -5.79 -25.15
C ALA A 100 25.24 -6.37 -24.37
N GLU A 101 25.38 -5.95 -23.12
CA GLU A 101 26.40 -6.50 -22.22
C GLU A 101 26.15 -8.00 -21.95
N GLY A 102 27.18 -8.83 -22.13
CA GLY A 102 27.08 -10.29 -22.04
C GLY A 102 26.84 -11.02 -23.37
N THR A 103 26.83 -10.32 -24.50
CA THR A 103 26.79 -10.96 -25.82
C THR A 103 28.06 -11.80 -26.04
N SER A 104 27.93 -13.05 -26.49
CA SER A 104 29.08 -13.93 -26.73
C SER A 104 29.89 -13.47 -27.94
N GLN A 105 31.22 -13.63 -27.86
CA GLN A 105 32.14 -13.28 -28.95
C GLN A 105 31.77 -13.97 -30.27
N GLU A 106 31.40 -15.25 -30.22
CA GLU A 106 30.98 -16.04 -31.39
C GLU A 106 29.78 -15.41 -32.12
N THR A 107 28.81 -14.89 -31.36
CA THR A 107 27.63 -14.21 -31.92
C THR A 107 28.03 -12.92 -32.61
N ILE A 108 28.91 -12.13 -31.99
CA ILE A 108 29.40 -10.86 -32.54
C ILE A 108 30.16 -11.12 -33.85
N GLU A 109 31.09 -12.08 -33.84
CA GLU A 109 31.88 -12.43 -35.03
C GLU A 109 31.01 -12.93 -36.18
N THR A 110 30.02 -13.78 -35.89
CA THR A 110 29.11 -14.31 -36.90
C THR A 110 28.33 -13.19 -37.58
N VAL A 111 27.74 -12.29 -36.79
CA VAL A 111 26.96 -11.16 -37.32
C VAL A 111 27.84 -10.24 -38.18
N LEU A 112 29.04 -9.90 -37.71
CA LEU A 112 29.97 -9.04 -38.46
C LEU A 112 30.43 -9.69 -39.77
N ARG A 113 30.73 -11.00 -39.77
CA ARG A 113 31.11 -11.73 -41.00
C ARG A 113 29.96 -11.82 -41.99
N SER A 114 28.74 -12.05 -41.53
CA SER A 114 27.56 -12.06 -42.40
C SER A 114 27.36 -10.71 -43.07
N LEU A 115 27.57 -9.61 -42.36
CA LEU A 115 27.46 -8.26 -42.92
C LEU A 115 28.59 -7.94 -43.90
N GLN A 116 29.80 -8.42 -43.65
CA GLN A 116 30.93 -8.29 -44.59
C GLN A 116 30.67 -8.99 -45.93
N SER A 117 29.79 -9.99 -45.99
CA SER A 117 29.41 -10.64 -47.26
C SER A 117 28.32 -9.88 -48.05
N ILE A 118 27.65 -8.93 -47.40
CA ILE A 118 26.51 -8.19 -47.95
C ILE A 118 26.93 -6.77 -48.40
N CYS A 119 27.98 -6.21 -47.79
CA CYS A 119 28.60 -4.93 -48.15
C CYS A 119 29.91 -5.13 -48.92
#